data_AF-A0A380NWU8-F1
#
_entry.id   AF-A0A380NWU8-F1
#
_cell.length_a   1.000
_cell.length_b   1.000
_cell.length_c   1.000
_cell.angle_alpha   90.00
_cell.angle_beta   90.00
_cell.angle_gamma   90.00
#
_symmetry.space_group_name_H-M   'P 1'
#
loop_
_entity.id
_entity.type
_entity.pdbx_description
1 polymer ?
#
loop_
_entity_poly.entity_id
_entity_poly.type
_entity_poly.pdbx_seq_one_letter_code
_entity_poly.pdbx_strand_id
1 'polypeptide(L)'
;MPRAIIGTLLIATVLFVAVSAVLTGMFPYERYAGNAEPAAWALRQTGHFFTANLLSIVALVGMFTGLIALMVGGSRLLYSFGRDGLIPQQIGKLDKRGLPGNATVLMLVAAVFLGSIFPINLLSNLVSAGTLIAFILASVGVLLLRRRKDIVNTGYKVPGYPVIPILAALSAAGLF
;
A
#
# COMPACT_ATOMS: atom_id res chain seq x y z
N MET A 1 -5.77 -17.09 5.71
CA MET A 1 -5.74 -15.73 5.15
C MET A 1 -6.18 -14.65 6.14
N PRO A 2 -7.40 -14.64 6.71
CA PRO A 2 -7.89 -13.47 7.47
C PRO A 2 -7.09 -13.15 8.73
N ARG A 3 -6.72 -14.18 9.52
CA ARG A 3 -5.90 -14.01 10.74
C ARG A 3 -4.50 -13.47 10.44
N ALA A 4 -3.93 -13.84 9.30
CA ALA A 4 -2.61 -13.34 8.88
C ALA A 4 -2.67 -11.85 8.57
N ILE A 5 -3.66 -11.41 7.78
CA ILE A 5 -3.84 -9.99 7.41
C ILE A 5 -4.04 -9.12 8.66
N ILE A 6 -4.92 -9.55 9.58
CA ILE A 6 -5.19 -8.80 10.82
C ILE A 6 -3.94 -8.76 11.70
N GLY A 7 -3.24 -9.90 11.85
CA GLY A 7 -2.02 -9.98 12.65
C GLY A 7 -0.90 -9.07 12.12
N THR A 8 -0.65 -9.09 10.81
CA THR A 8 0.38 -8.25 10.19
C THR A 8 0.04 -6.77 10.31
N LEU A 9 -1.24 -6.40 10.14
CA LEU A 9 -1.67 -5.01 10.27
C LEU A 9 -1.47 -4.49 11.69
N LEU A 10 -1.88 -5.27 12.70
CA LEU A 10 -1.77 -4.88 14.10
C LEU A 10 -0.30 -4.68 14.51
N ILE A 11 0.57 -5.63 14.16
CA ILE A 11 2.01 -5.53 14.43
C ILE A 11 2.60 -4.30 13.74
N ALA A 12 2.28 -4.07 12.45
CA ALA A 12 2.77 -2.92 11.71
C ALA A 12 2.31 -1.59 12.34
N THR A 13 1.05 -1.49 12.75
CA THR A 13 0.52 -0.30 13.43
C THR A 13 1.24 -0.02 14.74
N VAL A 14 1.45 -1.04 15.58
CA VAL A 14 2.17 -0.88 16.85
C VAL A 14 3.60 -0.40 16.61
N LEU A 15 4.31 -1.00 15.66
CA LEU A 15 5.66 -0.59 15.30
C LEU A 15 5.71 0.84 14.76
N PHE A 16 4.77 1.25 13.91
CA PHE A 16 4.70 2.63 13.43
C PHE A 16 4.44 3.63 14.55
N VAL A 17 3.48 3.36 15.44
CA VAL A 17 3.21 4.23 16.59
C VAL A 17 4.43 4.34 17.49
N ALA A 18 5.12 3.23 17.77
CA ALA A 18 6.33 3.22 18.58
C ALA A 18 7.45 4.06 17.95
N VAL A 19 7.72 3.88 16.65
CA VAL A 19 8.74 4.66 15.93
C VAL A 19 8.38 6.14 15.90
N SER A 20 7.12 6.49 15.59
CA SER A 20 6.65 7.86 15.59
C SER A 20 6.79 8.52 16.96
N ALA A 21 6.44 7.82 18.04
CA ALA A 21 6.57 8.32 19.41
C ALA A 21 8.03 8.55 19.81
N VAL A 22 8.95 7.67 19.40
CA VAL A 22 10.38 7.85 19.64
C VAL A 22 10.90 9.09 18.88
N LEU A 23 10.53 9.25 17.60
CA LEU A 23 11.00 10.39 16.81
C LEU A 23 10.46 11.72 17.33
N THR A 24 9.17 11.81 17.65
CA THR A 24 8.58 13.03 18.23
C THR A 24 9.11 13.31 19.64
N GLY A 25 9.55 12.28 20.37
CA GLY A 25 10.26 12.43 21.65
C GLY A 25 11.69 12.94 21.53
N MET A 26 12.37 12.68 20.39
CA MET A 26 13.75 13.14 20.17
C MET A 26 13.84 14.61 19.73
N PHE A 27 13.00 15.03 18.79
CA PHE A 27 13.00 16.39 18.26
C PHE A 27 11.56 16.88 17.98
N PRO A 28 11.32 18.21 18.06
CA PRO A 28 10.03 18.78 17.67
C PRO A 28 9.71 18.48 16.21
N TYR A 29 8.43 18.17 15.91
CA TYR A 29 7.97 17.67 14.61
C TYR A 29 8.35 18.58 13.43
N GLU A 30 8.48 19.89 13.67
CA GLU A 30 8.84 20.90 12.66
C GLU A 30 10.23 20.65 12.05
N ARG A 31 11.16 20.08 12.82
CA ARG A 31 12.52 19.80 12.33
C ARG A 31 12.59 18.63 11.34
N TYR A 32 11.51 17.84 11.25
CA TYR A 32 11.41 16.74 10.29
C TYR A 32 10.76 17.16 8.96
N ALA A 33 10.20 18.37 8.89
CA ALA A 33 9.52 18.85 7.69
C ALA A 33 10.48 18.89 6.48
N GLY A 34 10.07 18.28 5.37
CA GLY A 34 10.85 18.24 4.13
C GLY A 34 12.04 17.27 4.13
N ASN A 35 12.20 16.45 5.17
CA ASN A 35 13.29 15.50 5.24
C ASN A 35 12.89 14.12 4.67
N ALA A 36 13.67 13.62 3.72
CA ALA A 36 13.43 12.32 3.09
C ALA A 36 13.75 11.12 4.02
N GLU A 37 14.63 11.31 5.01
CA GLU A 37 15.06 10.26 5.94
C GLU A 37 14.96 10.71 7.41
N PRO A 38 13.75 10.95 7.95
CA PRO A 38 13.58 11.54 9.29
C PRO A 38 14.18 10.68 10.41
N ALA A 39 14.10 9.35 10.30
CA ALA A 39 14.61 8.43 11.30
C ALA A 39 16.15 8.38 11.35
N ALA A 40 16.79 8.26 10.18
CA ALA A 40 18.27 8.29 10.10
C ALA A 40 18.81 9.67 10.47
N TRP A 41 18.12 10.75 10.07
CA TRP A 41 18.50 12.11 10.44
C TRP A 41 18.47 12.34 11.96
N ALA A 42 17.43 11.88 12.66
CA ALA A 42 17.36 11.99 14.12
C ALA A 42 18.56 11.30 14.81
N LEU A 43 18.97 10.14 14.30
CA LEU A 43 20.13 9.40 14.82
C LEU A 43 21.45 10.11 14.51
N ARG A 44 21.59 10.75 13.34
CA ARG A 44 22.77 11.58 13.02
C ARG A 44 22.89 12.78 13.96
N GLN A 45 21.77 13.45 14.25
CA GLN A 45 21.75 14.62 15.12
C GLN A 45 22.03 14.31 16.60
N THR A 46 21.84 13.06 17.01
CA THR A 46 22.20 12.57 18.36
C THR A 46 23.61 12.01 18.44
N GLY A 47 24.40 12.08 17.36
CA GLY A 47 25.79 11.61 17.31
C GLY A 47 25.96 10.13 16.98
N HIS A 48 24.87 9.39 16.73
CA HIS A 48 24.90 7.96 16.39
C HIS A 48 25.04 7.72 14.88
N PHE A 49 26.15 8.17 14.28
CA PHE A 49 26.39 8.07 12.83
C PHE A 49 26.44 6.64 12.30
N PHE A 50 27.04 5.71 13.05
CA PHE A 50 27.10 4.30 12.65
C PHE A 50 25.71 3.67 12.56
N THR A 51 24.90 3.87 13.61
CA THR A 51 23.52 3.36 13.67
C THR A 51 22.63 4.00 12.60
N ALA A 52 22.81 5.29 12.33
CA ALA A 52 22.06 5.98 11.28
C ALA A 52 22.36 5.40 9.89
N ASN A 53 23.63 5.13 9.58
CA ASN A 53 24.00 4.55 8.28
C ASN A 53 23.51 3.11 8.14
N LEU A 54 23.60 2.30 9.20
CA LEU A 54 23.04 0.96 9.20
C LEU A 54 21.53 0.97 8.98
N LEU A 55 20.82 1.90 9.65
CA LEU A 55 19.38 2.08 9.46
C LEU A 55 19.02 2.46 8.02
N SER A 56 19.74 3.42 7.42
CA SER A 56 19.52 3.80 6.01
C SER A 56 19.72 2.61 5.06
N ILE A 57 20.74 1.77 5.27
CA ILE A 57 20.96 0.58 4.44
C ILE A 57 19.78 -0.41 4.58
N VAL A 58 19.35 -0.69 5.81
CA VAL A 58 18.22 -1.58 6.06
C VAL A 58 16.93 -1.02 5.45
N ALA A 59 16.71 0.28 5.57
CA ALA A 59 15.56 0.96 4.97
C ALA A 59 15.57 0.84 3.43
N LEU A 60 16.72 1.04 2.79
CA LEU A 60 16.86 0.91 1.33
C LEU A 60 16.55 -0.50 0.85
N VAL A 61 17.08 -1.53 1.51
CA VAL A 61 16.80 -2.94 1.16
C VAL A 61 15.32 -3.27 1.37
N GLY A 62 14.72 -2.77 2.45
CA GLY A 62 13.30 -2.92 2.74
C GLY A 62 12.41 -2.25 1.68
N MET A 63 12.72 -1.01 1.31
CA MET A 63 12.01 -0.28 0.25
C MET A 63 12.12 -1.00 -1.09
N PHE A 64 13.31 -1.49 -1.45
CA PHE A 64 13.53 -2.24 -2.69
C PHE A 64 12.68 -3.51 -2.75
N THR A 65 12.62 -4.25 -1.63
CA THR A 65 11.78 -5.45 -1.51
C THR A 65 10.30 -5.11 -1.64
N GLY A 66 9.85 -4.01 -1.02
CA GLY A 66 8.49 -3.50 -1.13
C GLY A 66 8.12 -3.09 -2.56
N LEU A 67 9.02 -2.43 -3.27
CA LEU A 67 8.84 -2.06 -4.68
C LEU A 67 8.64 -3.29 -5.57
N ILE A 68 9.45 -4.33 -5.40
CA ILE A 68 9.30 -5.59 -6.14
C ILE A 68 7.93 -6.22 -5.84
N ALA A 69 7.54 -6.29 -4.56
CA ALA A 69 6.25 -6.87 -4.18
C ALA A 69 5.07 -6.13 -4.83
N LEU A 70 5.11 -4.80 -4.85
CA LEU A 70 4.09 -3.97 -5.50
C LEU A 70 4.08 -4.15 -7.03
N MET A 71 5.24 -4.22 -7.68
CA MET A 71 5.33 -4.47 -9.12
C MET A 71 4.78 -5.84 -9.52
N VAL A 72 5.10 -6.89 -8.75
CA VAL A 72 4.56 -8.24 -8.98
C VAL A 72 3.05 -8.28 -8.74
N GLY A 73 2.57 -7.58 -7.71
CA GLY A 73 1.13 -7.47 -7.42
C GLY A 73 0.36 -6.75 -8.53
N GLY A 74 0.83 -5.57 -8.94
CA GLY A 74 0.14 -4.77 -9.94
C GLY A 74 0.23 -5.31 -11.36
N SER A 75 1.30 -6.01 -11.74
CA SER A 75 1.37 -6.70 -13.05
C SER A 75 0.30 -7.78 -13.19
N ARG A 76 -0.05 -8.48 -12.09
CA ARG A 76 -1.15 -9.46 -12.06
C ARG A 76 -2.53 -8.81 -12.15
N LEU A 77 -2.72 -7.67 -11.48
CA LEU A 77 -3.96 -6.89 -11.60
C LEU A 77 -4.17 -6.38 -13.03
N LEU A 78 -3.11 -5.84 -13.64
CA LEU A 78 -3.15 -5.34 -15.00
C LEU A 78 -3.41 -6.48 -16.02
N TYR A 79 -2.83 -7.65 -15.78
CA TYR A 79 -3.17 -8.86 -16.54
C TYR A 79 -4.65 -9.23 -16.41
N SER A 80 -5.24 -9.20 -15.21
CA SER A 80 -6.68 -9.48 -15.06
C SER A 80 -7.56 -8.47 -15.80
N PHE A 81 -7.21 -7.19 -15.81
CA PHE A 81 -7.93 -6.19 -16.60
C PHE A 81 -7.81 -6.43 -18.12
N GLY A 82 -6.64 -6.87 -18.59
CA GLY A 82 -6.46 -7.28 -19.99
C GLY A 82 -7.23 -8.54 -20.36
N ARG A 83 -7.35 -9.50 -19.44
CA ARG A 83 -8.16 -10.71 -19.61
C ARG A 83 -9.65 -10.41 -19.64
N ASP A 84 -10.09 -9.46 -18.81
CA ASP A 84 -11.48 -9.04 -18.70
C ASP A 84 -11.87 -8.03 -19.83
N GLY A 85 -10.95 -7.72 -20.75
CA GLY A 85 -11.20 -6.91 -21.96
C GLY A 85 -11.23 -5.39 -21.73
N LEU A 86 -10.89 -4.92 -20.52
CA LEU A 86 -10.89 -3.49 -20.16
C LEU A 86 -9.69 -2.72 -20.75
N ILE A 87 -8.65 -3.43 -21.18
CA ILE A 87 -7.37 -2.91 -21.69
C ILE A 87 -6.99 -3.73 -22.95
N PRO A 88 -6.23 -3.18 -23.93
CA PRO A 88 -5.86 -3.91 -25.13
C PRO A 88 -5.37 -5.33 -24.84
N GLN A 89 -5.96 -6.33 -25.50
CA GLN A 89 -5.74 -7.77 -25.27
C GLN A 89 -4.26 -8.19 -25.34
N GLN A 90 -3.42 -7.40 -26.01
CA GLN A 90 -1.97 -7.59 -26.09
C GLN A 90 -1.28 -7.50 -24.71
N ILE A 91 -1.83 -6.72 -23.77
CA ILE A 91 -1.32 -6.58 -22.39
C ILE A 91 -1.75 -7.78 -21.52
N GLY A 92 -2.88 -8.41 -21.87
CA GLY A 92 -3.38 -9.64 -21.24
C GLY A 92 -2.74 -10.94 -21.75
N LYS A 93 -1.70 -10.88 -22.60
CA LYS A 93 -0.99 -12.08 -23.06
C LYS A 93 0.08 -12.51 -22.06
N LEU A 94 0.06 -13.79 -21.70
CA LEU A 94 1.12 -14.42 -20.91
C LEU A 94 2.29 -14.79 -21.82
N ASP A 95 3.50 -14.64 -21.30
CA ASP A 95 4.71 -15.13 -21.97
C ASP A 95 4.81 -16.68 -21.84
N LYS A 96 5.74 -17.31 -22.57
CA LYS A 96 5.98 -18.76 -22.61
C LYS A 96 6.20 -19.40 -21.22
N ARG A 97 6.56 -18.60 -20.21
CA ARG A 97 6.78 -19.01 -18.82
C ARG A 97 5.57 -18.79 -17.90
N GLY A 98 4.42 -18.40 -18.44
CA GLY A 98 3.21 -18.09 -17.65
C GLY A 98 3.30 -16.78 -16.86
N LEU A 99 4.27 -15.91 -17.19
CA LEU A 99 4.47 -14.61 -16.56
C LEU A 99 3.82 -13.50 -17.42
N PRO A 100 3.16 -12.50 -16.81
CA PRO A 100 2.59 -11.37 -17.53
C PRO A 100 3.68 -10.36 -17.91
N GLY A 101 4.56 -10.74 -18.84
CA GLY A 101 5.72 -9.94 -19.25
C GLY A 101 5.34 -8.57 -19.79
N ASN A 102 4.35 -8.51 -20.68
CA ASN A 102 3.86 -7.26 -21.27
C ASN A 102 3.28 -6.30 -20.23
N ALA A 103 2.50 -6.83 -19.27
CA ALA A 103 1.95 -6.03 -18.17
C ALA A 103 3.05 -5.50 -17.24
N THR A 104 4.09 -6.30 -16.99
CA THR A 104 5.23 -5.90 -16.15
C THR A 104 6.05 -4.79 -16.81
N VAL A 105 6.33 -4.90 -18.11
CA VAL A 105 7.04 -3.85 -18.87
C VAL A 105 6.21 -2.57 -18.91
N LEU A 106 4.91 -2.66 -19.18
CA LEU A 106 4.04 -1.48 -19.18
C LEU A 106 4.04 -0.79 -17.82
N MET A 107 3.95 -1.57 -16.73
CA MET A 107 3.99 -1.04 -15.37
C MET A 107 5.33 -0.38 -15.04
N LEU A 108 6.45 -0.98 -15.47
CA LEU A 108 7.78 -0.39 -15.30
C LEU A 108 7.91 0.93 -16.06
N VAL A 109 7.51 0.97 -17.33
CA VAL A 109 7.54 2.19 -18.15
C VAL A 109 6.67 3.27 -17.53
N ALA A 110 5.45 2.93 -17.09
CA ALA A 110 4.56 3.86 -16.43
C ALA A 110 5.15 4.39 -15.10
N ALA A 111 5.74 3.51 -14.28
CA ALA A 111 6.35 3.90 -13.01
C ALA A 111 7.55 4.83 -13.22
N VAL A 112 8.43 4.55 -14.18
CA VAL A 112 9.58 5.40 -14.52
C VAL A 112 9.11 6.74 -15.07
N PHE A 113 8.12 6.74 -15.96
CA PHE A 113 7.59 7.96 -16.55
C PHE A 113 6.94 8.86 -15.51
N LEU A 114 6.04 8.31 -14.69
CA LEU A 114 5.35 9.06 -13.64
C LEU A 114 6.33 9.55 -12.56
N GLY A 115 7.29 8.71 -12.15
CA GLY A 115 8.28 9.06 -11.14
C GLY A 115 9.29 10.11 -11.59
N SER A 116 9.58 10.21 -12.90
CA SER A 116 10.51 11.20 -13.46
C SER A 116 9.88 12.59 -13.59
N ILE A 117 8.57 12.66 -13.84
CA ILE A 117 7.89 13.93 -14.18
C ILE A 117 7.17 14.55 -12.98
N PHE A 118 6.59 13.74 -12.11
CA PHE A 118 5.71 14.24 -11.05
C PHE A 118 6.36 14.21 -9.67
N PRO A 119 6.09 15.22 -8.82
CA PRO A 119 6.65 15.26 -7.47
C PRO A 119 6.04 14.16 -6.58
N ILE A 120 6.87 13.60 -5.69
CA ILE A 120 6.47 12.50 -4.80
C ILE A 120 5.27 12.83 -3.91
N ASN A 121 5.12 14.09 -3.50
CA ASN A 121 3.97 14.54 -2.69
C ASN A 121 2.66 14.40 -3.45
N LEU A 122 2.64 14.76 -4.74
CA LEU A 122 1.45 14.63 -5.59
C LEU A 122 1.13 13.15 -5.82
N LEU A 123 2.13 12.32 -6.10
CA LEU A 123 1.96 10.87 -6.25
C LEU A 123 1.42 10.23 -4.97
N SER A 124 1.97 10.58 -3.82
CA SER A 124 1.56 10.04 -2.53
C SER A 124 0.11 10.43 -2.19
N ASN A 125 -0.29 11.66 -2.52
CA ASN A 125 -1.67 12.12 -2.36
C ASN A 125 -2.63 11.36 -3.29
N LEU A 126 -2.26 11.16 -4.55
CA LEU A 126 -3.07 10.37 -5.51
C LEU A 126 -3.23 8.92 -5.07
N VAL A 127 -2.16 8.29 -4.60
CA VAL A 127 -2.19 6.90 -4.09
C VAL A 127 -3.06 6.82 -2.84
N SER A 128 -2.94 7.77 -1.92
CA SER A 128 -3.75 7.83 -0.70
C SER A 128 -5.24 8.00 -1.03
N ALA A 129 -5.58 8.96 -1.90
CA ALA A 129 -6.97 9.14 -2.35
C ALA A 129 -7.52 7.89 -3.04
N GLY A 130 -6.74 7.28 -3.94
CA GLY A 130 -7.13 6.05 -4.64
C GLY A 130 -7.36 4.86 -3.71
N THR A 131 -6.49 4.68 -2.71
CA THR A 131 -6.64 3.61 -1.71
C THR A 131 -7.83 3.82 -0.79
N LEU A 132 -8.10 5.06 -0.36
CA LEU A 132 -9.29 5.39 0.41
C LEU A 132 -10.58 5.10 -0.38
N ILE A 133 -10.65 5.49 -1.65
CA ILE A 133 -11.80 5.16 -2.53
C ILE A 133 -11.96 3.64 -2.65
N ALA A 134 -10.87 2.90 -2.87
CA ALA A 134 -10.90 1.44 -2.94
C ALA A 134 -11.42 0.81 -1.64
N PHE A 135 -11.04 1.34 -0.47
CA PHE A 135 -11.54 0.87 0.82
C PHE A 135 -13.03 1.19 1.05
N ILE A 136 -13.50 2.36 0.61
CA ILE A 136 -14.93 2.70 0.64
C ILE A 136 -15.72 1.72 -0.23
N LEU A 137 -15.29 1.53 -1.48
CA LEU A 137 -15.94 0.61 -2.42
C LEU A 137 -15.93 -0.84 -1.92
N ALA A 138 -14.82 -1.30 -1.34
CA ALA A 138 -14.74 -2.63 -0.76
C ALA A 138 -15.70 -2.78 0.44
N SER A 139 -15.78 -1.78 1.31
CA SER A 139 -16.66 -1.80 2.49
C SER A 139 -18.14 -1.82 2.11
N VAL A 140 -18.54 -1.01 1.12
CA VAL A 140 -19.91 -1.02 0.55
C VAL A 140 -20.18 -2.33 -0.20
N GLY A 141 -19.19 -2.84 -0.94
CA GLY A 141 -19.27 -4.11 -1.65
C GLY A 141 -19.58 -5.28 -0.73
N VAL A 142 -18.96 -5.34 0.46
CA VAL A 142 -19.24 -6.37 1.47
C VAL A 142 -20.69 -6.30 1.98
N LEU A 143 -21.25 -5.09 2.15
CA LEU A 143 -22.65 -4.91 2.58
C LEU A 143 -23.63 -5.47 1.53
N LEU A 144 -23.38 -5.20 0.25
CA LEU A 144 -24.19 -5.68 -0.88
C LEU A 144 -24.03 -7.20 -1.10
N LEU A 145 -22.80 -7.70 -1.06
CA LEU A 145 -22.48 -9.11 -1.32
C LEU A 145 -23.07 -10.04 -0.25
N ARG A 146 -23.24 -9.55 0.99
CA ARG A 146 -23.86 -10.34 2.08
C ARG A 146 -25.39 -10.42 1.99
N ARG A 147 -26.04 -9.52 1.23
CA ARG A 147 -27.49 -9.59 0.93
C ARG A 147 -27.80 -10.48 -0.26
N ARG A 148 -26.81 -10.77 -1.10
CA ARG A 148 -26.90 -11.66 -2.25
C ARG A 148 -26.98 -13.12 -1.81
N LYS A 149 -28.13 -13.76 -2.08
CA LYS A 149 -28.40 -15.18 -1.79
C LYS A 149 -27.96 -16.11 -2.94
N ASP A 150 -27.59 -15.54 -4.08
CA ASP A 150 -27.12 -16.19 -5.31
C ASP A 150 -25.71 -16.78 -5.18
N ILE A 151 -24.93 -16.37 -4.18
CA ILE A 151 -23.52 -16.77 -4.02
C ILE A 151 -23.36 -17.58 -2.73
N VAL A 152 -22.84 -18.81 -2.86
CA VAL A 152 -22.55 -19.71 -1.73
C VAL A 152 -21.40 -19.14 -0.90
N ASN A 153 -21.73 -18.44 0.19
CA ASN A 153 -20.76 -17.79 1.07
C ASN A 153 -20.31 -18.74 2.21
N THR A 154 -19.39 -19.67 1.89
CA THR A 154 -18.73 -20.58 2.87
C THR A 154 -17.46 -20.00 3.51
N GLY A 155 -17.05 -18.78 3.13
CA GLY A 155 -15.85 -18.12 3.62
C GLY A 155 -15.99 -17.40 4.98
N TYR A 156 -14.88 -16.79 5.42
CA TYR A 156 -14.82 -15.99 6.66
C TYR A 156 -15.81 -14.83 6.63
N LYS A 157 -16.63 -14.72 7.67
CA LYS A 157 -17.61 -13.63 7.86
C LYS A 157 -17.05 -12.63 8.86
N VAL A 158 -17.04 -11.36 8.49
CA VAL A 158 -16.61 -10.27 9.38
C VAL A 158 -17.52 -10.26 10.63
N PRO A 159 -16.96 -10.34 11.85
CA PRO A 159 -17.73 -10.18 13.09
C PRO A 159 -18.27 -8.75 13.22
N GLY A 160 -19.39 -8.52 13.90
CA GLY A 160 -19.92 -7.16 14.09
C GLY A 160 -20.55 -6.50 12.85
N TYR A 161 -21.10 -7.30 11.92
CA TYR A 161 -21.95 -6.79 10.85
C TYR A 161 -23.23 -6.17 11.43
N PRO A 162 -23.70 -5.00 10.96
CA PRO A 162 -23.17 -4.14 9.90
C PRO A 162 -22.26 -3.00 10.38
N VAL A 163 -21.95 -2.92 11.67
CA VAL A 163 -21.25 -1.77 12.28
C VAL A 163 -19.82 -1.63 11.78
N ILE A 164 -19.05 -2.73 11.68
CA ILE A 164 -17.64 -2.68 11.27
C ILE A 164 -17.45 -2.18 9.82
N PRO A 165 -18.19 -2.68 8.81
CA PRO A 165 -18.10 -2.15 7.44
C PRO A 165 -18.54 -0.69 7.32
N ILE A 166 -19.55 -0.27 8.08
CA ILE A 166 -20.03 1.12 8.06
C ILE A 166 -19.01 2.05 8.71
N LEU A 167 -18.43 1.67 9.85
CA LEU A 167 -17.36 2.43 10.48
C LEU A 167 -16.14 2.53 9.57
N ALA A 168 -15.75 1.46 8.89
CA ALA A 168 -14.64 1.48 7.94
C ALA A 168 -14.90 2.45 6.76
N ALA A 169 -16.11 2.41 6.19
CA ALA A 169 -16.51 3.33 5.14
C ALA A 169 -16.54 4.79 5.62
N LEU A 170 -17.09 5.05 6.81
CA LEU A 170 -17.13 6.38 7.41
C LEU A 170 -15.75 6.91 7.77
N SER A 171 -14.87 6.06 8.32
CA SER A 171 -13.50 6.47 8.64
C SER A 171 -12.71 6.79 7.37
N ALA A 172 -12.86 5.99 6.32
CA ALA A 172 -12.18 6.24 5.05
C ALA A 172 -12.74 7.50 4.34
N ALA A 173 -14.05 7.76 4.44
CA ALA A 173 -14.67 8.96 3.90
C ALA A 173 -14.33 10.22 4.72
N GLY A 174 -14.19 10.12 6.04
CA GLY A 174 -13.83 11.25 6.91
C GLY A 174 -12.35 11.63 6.88
N LEU A 175 -11.48 10.74 6.38
CA LEU A 175 -10.05 10.98 6.16
C LEU A 175 -9.74 11.56 4.77
N PHE A 176 -10.73 11.59 3.87
CA PHE A 176 -10.63 12.15 2.53
C PHE A 176 -10.73 13.67 2.57
#